data_AF-A0A661IL36-F1
#
_entry.id   AF-A0A661IL36-F1
#
_cell.length_a   1.000
_cell.length_b   1.000
_cell.length_c   1.000
_cell.angle_alpha   90.00
_cell.angle_beta   90.00
_cell.angle_gamma   90.00
#
_symmetry.space_group_name_H-M   'P 1'
#
loop_
_entity.id
_entity.type
_entity.pdbx_description
1 polymer ?
#
loop_
_entity_poly.entity_id
_entity_poly.type
_entity_poly.pdbx_seq_one_letter_code
_entity_poly.pdbx_strand_id
1 'polypeptide(L)'
;MLLERDLIGPTQSQSIIDLIQSLLVLELINPSKTIWIGSAWISDIQLFDNRGLQYRSLEPDWSADMISLSKVLLALAKRGVQIIIITRDDQVNQNFLNKIKSNKSNDMNIEIILRDEFHEKGLLSDTYEITGSMNFTFNGIMINDERVIYR
;
A
#
# COMPACT_ATOMS: atom_id res chain seq x y z
N MET A 1 -19.01 18.62 0.17
CA MET A 1 -17.61 19.12 0.14
C MET A 1 -16.76 17.92 0.49
N LEU A 2 -16.12 17.29 -0.50
CA LEU A 2 -15.14 16.24 -0.20
C LEU A 2 -14.00 16.93 0.53
N LEU A 3 -13.69 16.47 1.75
CA LEU A 3 -12.62 17.03 2.55
C LEU A 3 -11.30 16.55 1.94
N GLU A 4 -10.67 17.42 1.15
CA GLU A 4 -9.33 17.16 0.64
C GLU A 4 -8.31 17.39 1.76
N ARG A 5 -7.38 16.44 1.93
CA ARG A 5 -6.22 16.61 2.81
C ARG A 5 -4.95 16.60 1.97
N ASP A 6 -4.14 17.65 2.12
CA ASP A 6 -2.86 17.84 1.44
C ASP A 6 -1.72 17.72 2.45
N LEU A 7 -0.76 16.83 2.18
CA LEU A 7 0.38 16.53 3.04
C LEU A 7 1.69 16.62 2.24
N ILE A 8 2.72 17.16 2.88
CA ILE A 8 4.03 17.42 2.29
C ILE A 8 5.13 16.71 3.09
N GLY A 9 5.80 15.75 2.45
CA GLY A 9 7.03 15.13 2.92
C GLY A 9 8.25 16.03 2.66
N PRO A 10 9.36 15.84 3.40
CA PRO A 10 9.50 14.92 4.53
C PRO A 10 8.95 15.50 5.85
N THR A 11 8.58 16.78 5.89
CA THR A 11 8.13 17.45 7.13
C THR A 11 6.90 16.80 7.78
N GLN A 12 6.06 16.13 6.99
CA GLN A 12 4.85 15.44 7.44
C GLN A 12 4.89 13.93 7.18
N SER A 13 6.07 13.32 7.03
CA SER A 13 6.20 11.88 6.76
C SER A 13 5.44 11.01 7.77
N GLN A 14 5.44 11.36 9.05
CA GLN A 14 4.66 10.63 10.05
C GLN A 14 3.15 10.73 9.78
N SER A 15 2.64 11.92 9.43
CA SER A 15 1.21 12.07 9.08
C SER A 15 0.83 11.33 7.79
N ILE A 16 1.75 11.21 6.84
CA ILE A 16 1.57 10.40 5.63
C ILE A 16 1.50 8.91 6.00
N ILE A 17 2.40 8.42 6.85
CA ILE A 17 2.38 7.05 7.35
C ILE A 17 1.08 6.77 8.11
N ASP A 18 0.69 7.65 9.04
CA ASP A 18 -0.53 7.50 9.84
C ASP A 18 -1.78 7.47 8.95
N LEU A 19 -1.82 8.30 7.90
CA LEU A 19 -2.89 8.30 6.90
C LEU A 19 -2.96 6.96 6.17
N ILE A 20 -1.84 6.49 5.61
CA ILE A 20 -1.77 5.22 4.87
C ILE A 20 -2.15 4.04 5.79
N GLN A 21 -1.61 3.99 7.01
CA GLN A 21 -1.94 2.98 8.00
C GLN A 21 -3.43 3.00 8.36
N SER A 22 -4.01 4.18 8.61
CA SER A 22 -5.44 4.32 8.95
C SER A 22 -6.33 3.81 7.82
N LEU A 23 -6.01 4.16 6.57
CA LEU A 23 -6.78 3.72 5.40
C LEU A 23 -6.67 2.22 5.17
N LEU A 24 -5.48 1.64 5.33
CA LEU A 24 -5.31 0.18 5.23
C LEU A 24 -5.97 -0.57 6.39
N VAL A 25 -6.02 0.01 7.59
CA VAL A 25 -6.82 -0.55 8.70
C VAL A 25 -8.31 -0.51 8.38
N LEU A 26 -8.81 0.57 7.80
CA LEU A 26 -10.20 0.65 7.34
C LEU A 26 -10.50 -0.45 6.31
N GLU A 27 -9.60 -0.66 5.35
CA GLU A 27 -9.72 -1.74 4.36
C GLU A 27 -9.70 -3.14 4.99
N LEU A 28 -8.98 -3.35 6.09
CA LEU A 28 -8.99 -4.63 6.81
C LEU A 28 -10.31 -4.88 7.57
N ILE A 29 -11.01 -3.81 7.97
CA ILE A 29 -12.28 -3.86 8.72
C ILE A 29 -13.48 -3.96 7.77
N ASN A 30 -13.52 -3.11 6.75
CA ASN A 30 -14.58 -3.04 5.76
C ASN A 30 -13.97 -2.93 4.36
N PRO A 31 -13.60 -4.07 3.76
CA PRO A 31 -12.83 -4.08 2.52
C PRO A 31 -13.62 -3.52 1.34
N SER A 32 -12.95 -2.71 0.52
CA SER A 32 -13.39 -2.35 -0.82
C SER A 32 -13.44 -3.59 -1.72
N LYS A 33 -14.21 -3.55 -2.80
CA LYS A 33 -14.23 -4.61 -3.81
C LYS A 33 -12.92 -4.67 -4.58
N THR A 34 -12.36 -3.50 -4.88
CA THR A 34 -11.11 -3.37 -5.63
C THR A 34 -10.22 -2.33 -4.99
N ILE A 35 -8.93 -2.63 -4.91
CA ILE A 35 -7.89 -1.68 -4.54
C ILE A 35 -6.85 -1.65 -5.66
N TRP A 36 -6.61 -0.44 -6.17
CA TRP A 36 -5.58 -0.15 -7.15
C TRP A 36 -4.39 0.48 -6.45
N ILE A 37 -3.19 0.01 -6.78
CA ILE A 37 -1.94 0.60 -6.34
C ILE A 37 -1.10 0.88 -7.57
N GLY A 38 -0.89 2.17 -7.83
CA GLY A 38 -0.02 2.64 -8.89
C GLY A 38 1.25 3.24 -8.29
N SER A 39 2.41 2.80 -8.75
CA SER A 39 3.66 3.55 -8.53
C SER A 39 4.71 3.23 -9.58
N ALA A 40 5.46 4.22 -10.05
CA ALA A 40 6.64 3.99 -10.89
C ALA A 40 7.64 3.06 -10.17
N TRP A 41 7.88 3.36 -8.88
CA TRP A 41 8.70 2.53 -8.00
C TRP A 41 7.94 2.15 -6.73
N ILE A 42 8.00 0.87 -6.37
CA ILE A 42 7.35 0.31 -5.19
C ILE A 42 8.32 -0.64 -4.49
N SER A 43 8.43 -0.52 -3.17
CA SER A 43 9.21 -1.42 -2.34
C SER A 43 8.33 -2.00 -1.23
N ASP A 44 8.76 -3.12 -0.65
CA ASP A 44 8.01 -3.76 0.43
C ASP A 44 8.25 -3.07 1.78
N ILE A 45 7.78 -1.82 1.87
CA ILE A 45 7.89 -0.96 3.04
C ILE A 45 7.23 -1.59 4.26
N GLN A 46 7.85 -1.40 5.43
CA GLN A 46 7.27 -1.80 6.71
C GLN A 46 6.25 -0.74 7.14
N LEU A 47 4.99 -1.14 7.27
CA LEU A 47 3.89 -0.24 7.60
C LEU A 47 3.50 -0.35 9.05
N PHE A 48 3.18 -1.55 9.54
CA PHE A 48 2.64 -1.70 10.90
C PHE A 48 3.66 -2.34 11.84
N ASP A 49 3.84 -1.75 13.02
CA ASP A 49 4.57 -2.41 14.09
C ASP A 49 3.66 -3.40 14.82
N ASN A 50 3.71 -4.68 14.48
CA ASN A 50 2.92 -5.73 15.14
C ASN A 50 3.75 -6.54 16.14
N ARG A 51 4.92 -6.05 16.60
CA ARG A 51 5.75 -6.77 17.59
C ARG A 51 5.03 -7.04 18.91
N GLY A 52 4.12 -6.14 19.29
CA GLY A 52 3.22 -6.30 20.43
C GLY A 52 1.93 -7.07 20.14
N LEU A 53 1.76 -7.64 18.93
CA LEU A 53 0.54 -8.33 18.46
C LEU A 53 -0.74 -7.46 18.50
N GLN A 54 -0.58 -6.14 18.44
CA GLN A 54 -1.68 -5.19 18.57
C GLN A 54 -2.69 -5.21 17.42
N TYR A 55 -2.32 -5.80 16.26
CA TYR A 55 -3.21 -5.93 15.09
C TYR A 55 -3.84 -7.33 14.97
N ARG A 56 -3.70 -8.20 15.98
CA ARG A 56 -4.20 -9.59 15.94
C ARG A 56 -5.72 -9.70 15.79
N SER A 57 -6.46 -8.68 16.24
CA SER A 57 -7.92 -8.61 16.04
C SER A 57 -8.30 -8.30 14.59
N LEU A 58 -7.42 -7.65 13.83
CA LEU A 58 -7.64 -7.38 12.40
C LEU A 58 -7.17 -8.54 11.55
N GLU A 59 -5.96 -9.05 11.79
CA GLU A 59 -5.35 -10.16 11.04
C GLU A 59 -4.65 -11.13 12.02
N PRO A 60 -5.32 -12.24 12.39
CA PRO A 60 -4.79 -13.21 13.36
C PRO A 60 -3.51 -13.91 12.91
N ASP A 61 -3.26 -14.03 11.60
CA ASP A 61 -2.10 -14.74 11.05
C ASP A 61 -0.81 -13.89 11.07
N TRP A 62 -0.89 -12.60 11.40
CA TRP A 62 0.29 -11.75 11.45
C TRP A 62 1.20 -12.09 12.63
N SER A 63 2.47 -12.33 12.31
CA SER A 63 3.54 -12.56 13.27
C SER A 63 3.80 -11.35 14.17
N ALA A 64 4.45 -11.60 15.32
CA ALA A 64 4.96 -10.57 16.22
C ALA A 64 6.18 -9.84 15.63
N ASP A 65 6.00 -9.10 14.54
CA ASP A 65 7.04 -8.41 13.79
C ASP A 65 6.49 -7.13 13.13
N MET A 66 7.34 -6.37 12.43
CA MET A 66 6.89 -5.39 11.46
C MET A 66 6.13 -6.08 10.32
N ILE A 67 5.03 -5.47 9.89
CA ILE A 67 4.18 -5.95 8.81
C ILE A 67 4.37 -5.04 7.62
N SER A 68 4.77 -5.65 6.51
CA SER A 68 5.04 -4.93 5.26
C SER A 68 3.81 -4.74 4.39
N LEU A 69 3.92 -3.83 3.42
CA LEU A 69 2.88 -3.57 2.43
C LEU A 69 2.39 -4.86 1.76
N SER A 70 3.29 -5.74 1.29
CA SER A 70 2.89 -7.00 0.65
C SER A 70 2.05 -7.90 1.56
N LYS A 71 2.40 -8.01 2.85
CA LYS A 71 1.59 -8.77 3.83
C LYS A 71 0.18 -8.21 3.99
N VAL A 72 0.05 -6.88 3.95
CA VAL A 72 -1.26 -6.21 4.03
C VAL A 72 -2.09 -6.48 2.78
N LEU A 73 -1.50 -6.34 1.59
CA LEU A 73 -2.21 -6.61 0.33
C LEU A 73 -2.64 -8.07 0.21
N LEU A 74 -1.79 -9.01 0.62
CA LEU A 74 -2.15 -10.43 0.66
C LEU A 74 -3.29 -10.69 1.66
N ALA A 75 -3.29 -10.03 2.81
CA ALA A 75 -4.37 -10.12 3.78
C ALA A 75 -5.70 -9.60 3.20
N LEU A 76 -5.68 -8.47 2.49
CA LEU A 76 -6.86 -7.94 1.81
C LEU A 76 -7.33 -8.87 0.68
N ALA A 77 -6.41 -9.40 -0.13
CA ALA A 77 -6.75 -10.37 -1.18
C ALA A 77 -7.40 -11.65 -0.61
N LYS A 78 -6.94 -12.15 0.54
CA LYS A 78 -7.58 -13.28 1.26
C LYS A 78 -9.02 -12.97 1.69
N ARG A 79 -9.37 -11.69 1.91
CA ARG A 79 -10.73 -11.24 2.23
C ARG A 79 -11.62 -11.07 0.99
N GLY A 80 -11.13 -11.44 -0.19
CA GLY A 80 -11.86 -11.35 -1.45
C GLY A 80 -11.70 -10.01 -2.19
N VAL A 81 -10.80 -9.14 -1.73
CA VAL A 81 -10.50 -7.88 -2.43
C VAL A 81 -9.72 -8.17 -3.70
N GLN A 82 -10.14 -7.58 -4.82
CA GLN A 82 -9.31 -7.56 -6.02
C GLN A 82 -8.19 -6.53 -5.85
N ILE A 83 -6.95 -6.99 -5.85
CA ILE A 83 -5.77 -6.13 -5.77
C ILE A 83 -5.18 -5.97 -7.18
N ILE A 84 -5.06 -4.73 -7.65
CA ILE A 84 -4.45 -4.42 -8.94
C ILE A 84 -3.22 -3.55 -8.72
N ILE A 85 -2.06 -4.08 -9.07
CA ILE A 85 -0.77 -3.43 -8.89
C ILE A 85 -0.27 -3.01 -10.26
N ILE A 86 -0.10 -1.71 -10.49
CA ILE A 86 0.47 -1.15 -11.72
C ILE A 86 1.83 -0.54 -11.39
N THR A 87 2.88 -1.06 -12.04
CA THR A 87 4.24 -0.59 -11.80
C THR A 87 5.15 -0.83 -13.01
N ARG A 88 6.41 -0.40 -12.92
CA ARG A 88 7.42 -0.64 -13.96
C ARG A 88 8.09 -2.00 -13.78
N ASP A 89 8.61 -2.55 -14.87
CA ASP A 89 9.54 -3.68 -14.79
C ASP A 89 10.95 -3.17 -14.44
N ASP A 90 11.11 -2.75 -13.18
CA ASP A 90 12.35 -2.17 -12.65
C ASP A 90 12.90 -3.05 -11.52
N GLN A 91 14.22 -3.13 -11.42
CA GLN A 91 14.92 -3.90 -10.39
C GLN A 91 14.50 -3.49 -8.96
N VAL A 92 14.17 -2.22 -8.75
CA VAL A 92 13.67 -1.69 -7.47
C VAL A 92 12.38 -2.39 -7.03
N ASN A 93 11.53 -2.78 -7.97
CA ASN A 93 10.21 -3.36 -7.72
C ASN A 93 10.27 -4.87 -7.46
N GLN A 94 11.32 -5.55 -7.92
CA GLN A 94 11.37 -7.01 -7.99
C GLN A 94 11.21 -7.69 -6.63
N ASN A 95 11.79 -7.14 -5.55
CA ASN A 95 11.64 -7.73 -4.22
C ASN A 95 10.17 -7.75 -3.76
N PHE A 96 9.46 -6.62 -3.94
CA PHE A 96 8.04 -6.52 -3.62
C PHE A 96 7.19 -7.43 -4.51
N LEU A 97 7.41 -7.39 -5.82
CA LEU A 97 6.67 -8.21 -6.78
C LEU A 97 6.88 -9.70 -6.56
N ASN A 98 8.10 -10.15 -6.27
CA ASN A 98 8.41 -11.54 -5.97
C ASN A 98 7.71 -11.99 -4.69
N LYS A 99 7.68 -11.17 -3.63
CA LYS A 99 6.93 -11.49 -2.41
C LYS A 99 5.44 -11.68 -2.67
N ILE A 100 4.81 -10.79 -3.46
CA ILE A 100 3.40 -10.96 -3.85
C ILE A 100 3.23 -12.26 -4.65
N LYS A 101 4.04 -12.49 -5.68
CA LYS A 101 3.95 -13.68 -6.54
C LYS A 101 4.16 -14.99 -5.80
N SER A 102 5.11 -15.04 -4.86
CA SER A 102 5.44 -16.26 -4.10
C SER A 102 4.43 -16.59 -3.01
N ASN A 103 3.63 -15.62 -2.55
CA ASN A 103 2.70 -15.81 -1.44
C ASN A 103 1.22 -15.72 -1.86
N LYS A 104 0.91 -15.34 -3.11
CA LYS A 104 -0.46 -15.39 -3.61
C LYS A 104 -0.91 -16.84 -3.78
N SER A 105 -2.10 -17.17 -3.30
CA SER A 105 -2.77 -18.45 -3.54
C SER A 105 -3.78 -18.32 -4.68
N ASN A 106 -4.26 -19.45 -5.21
CA ASN A 106 -5.13 -19.48 -6.41
C ASN A 106 -6.51 -18.83 -6.19
N ASP A 107 -6.96 -18.73 -4.95
CA ASP A 107 -8.19 -18.09 -4.52
C ASP A 107 -8.06 -16.56 -4.37
N MET A 108 -6.83 -16.02 -4.38
CA MET A 108 -6.58 -14.58 -4.29
C MET A 108 -6.65 -13.92 -5.67
N ASN A 109 -7.43 -12.84 -5.77
CA ASN A 109 -7.50 -12.03 -7.00
C ASN A 109 -6.46 -10.90 -6.96
N ILE A 110 -5.24 -11.20 -7.42
CA ILE A 110 -4.15 -10.22 -7.51
C ILE A 110 -3.64 -10.14 -8.95
N GLU A 111 -3.82 -8.97 -9.56
CA GLU A 111 -3.31 -8.64 -10.90
C GLU A 111 -2.07 -7.74 -10.79
N ILE A 112 -1.03 -8.08 -11.54
CA ILE A 112 0.19 -7.27 -11.64
C ILE A 112 0.33 -6.84 -13.11
N ILE A 113 0.30 -5.53 -13.32
CA ILE A 113 0.36 -4.90 -14.64
C ILE A 113 1.69 -4.16 -14.73
N LEU A 114 2.56 -4.63 -15.62
CA LEU A 114 3.83 -3.96 -15.92
C LEU A 114 3.65 -2.96 -17.07
N ARG A 115 4.17 -1.76 -16.89
CA ARG A 115 4.13 -0.65 -17.86
C ARG A 115 5.46 0.09 -17.83
N ASP A 116 6.15 0.16 -18.97
CA ASP A 116 7.44 0.83 -19.08
C ASP A 116 7.33 2.33 -18.78
N GLU A 117 6.31 2.98 -19.33
CA GLU A 117 6.00 4.39 -19.12
C GLU A 117 4.85 4.56 -18.11
N PHE A 118 5.14 4.32 -16.82
CA PHE A 118 4.18 4.54 -15.75
C PHE A 118 4.70 5.53 -14.73
N HIS A 119 3.99 6.64 -14.54
CA HIS A 119 4.41 7.75 -13.66
C HIS A 119 3.39 8.10 -12.57
N GLU A 120 2.19 7.51 -12.63
CA GLU A 120 1.17 7.71 -11.60
C GLU A 120 1.60 7.09 -10.27
N LYS A 121 1.18 7.71 -9.19
CA LYS A 121 1.51 7.31 -7.83
C LYS A 121 0.31 7.52 -6.93
N GLY A 122 -0.22 6.43 -6.43
CA GLY A 122 -1.41 6.49 -5.61
C GLY A 122 -1.99 5.14 -5.23
N LEU A 123 -3.01 5.23 -4.36
CA LEU A 123 -3.87 4.14 -3.95
C LEU A 123 -5.31 4.58 -4.22
N LEU A 124 -6.09 3.77 -4.92
CA LEU A 124 -7.50 4.03 -5.16
C LEU A 124 -8.33 2.85 -4.65
N SER A 125 -9.34 3.14 -3.85
CA SER A 125 -10.32 2.16 -3.34
C SER A 125 -11.72 2.51 -3.84
N ASP A 126 -12.75 1.82 -3.34
CA ASP A 126 -14.14 2.14 -3.66
C ASP A 126 -14.60 3.46 -3.00
N THR A 127 -13.88 3.93 -1.98
CA THR A 127 -14.34 5.02 -1.09
C THR A 127 -13.35 6.16 -0.91
N TYR A 128 -12.09 5.99 -1.30
CA TYR A 128 -11.07 7.02 -1.19
C TYR A 128 -10.01 6.91 -2.29
N GLU A 129 -9.29 8.00 -2.48
CA GLU A 129 -8.04 8.01 -3.24
C GLU A 129 -6.91 8.71 -2.48
N ILE A 130 -5.70 8.19 -2.65
CA ILE A 130 -4.45 8.85 -2.33
C ILE A 130 -3.72 9.06 -3.67
N THR A 131 -3.33 10.27 -3.97
CA THR A 131 -2.57 10.61 -5.19
C THR A 131 -1.43 11.56 -4.87
N GLY A 132 -0.48 11.71 -5.79
CA GLY A 132 0.55 12.74 -5.68
C GLY A 132 1.87 12.35 -6.32
N SER A 133 2.97 12.85 -5.76
CA SER A 133 4.32 12.59 -6.28
C SER A 133 5.05 11.45 -5.55
N MET A 134 4.50 10.98 -4.42
CA MET A 134 5.14 10.00 -3.53
C MET A 134 5.14 8.59 -4.11
N ASN A 135 6.33 8.04 -4.39
CA ASN A 135 6.46 6.61 -4.67
C ASN A 135 6.29 5.79 -3.37
N PHE A 136 5.73 4.59 -3.45
CA PHE A 136 5.61 3.64 -2.31
C PHE A 136 6.95 2.98 -1.97
N THR A 137 7.94 3.79 -1.63
CA THR A 137 9.30 3.40 -1.26
C THR A 137 9.71 4.04 0.06
N PHE A 138 10.73 3.50 0.73
CA PHE A 138 11.26 4.14 1.95
C PHE A 138 11.66 5.60 1.70
N ASN A 139 12.40 5.86 0.62
CA ASN A 139 12.83 7.22 0.28
C ASN A 139 11.64 8.13 -0.07
N GLY A 140 10.66 7.63 -0.82
CA GLY A 140 9.45 8.38 -1.12
C GLY A 140 8.68 8.80 0.13
N ILE A 141 8.59 7.93 1.13
CA ILE A 141 7.84 8.24 2.36
C ILE A 141 8.65 9.11 3.33
N MET A 142 9.95 8.85 3.49
CA MET A 142 10.74 9.40 4.61
C MET A 142 11.74 10.49 4.24
N ILE A 143 12.14 10.61 2.98
CA ILE A 143 13.31 11.42 2.58
C ILE A 143 12.95 12.48 1.54
N ASN A 144 12.21 12.09 0.51
CA ASN A 144 11.93 12.95 -0.63
C ASN A 144 10.92 14.05 -0.29
N ASP A 145 11.04 15.19 -0.97
CA ASP A 145 10.01 16.23 -1.00
C ASP A 145 8.84 15.74 -1.86
N GLU A 146 7.86 15.11 -1.20
CA GLU A 146 6.70 14.53 -1.87
C GLU A 146 5.41 15.21 -1.44
N ARG A 147 4.46 15.30 -2.37
CA ARG A 147 3.08 15.72 -2.08
C ARG A 147 2.16 14.51 -2.10
N VAL A 148 1.27 14.44 -1.11
CA VAL A 148 0.25 13.41 -0.96
C VAL A 148 -1.11 14.08 -0.75
N ILE A 149 -2.05 13.77 -1.63
CA ILE A 149 -3.42 14.29 -1.60
C ILE A 149 -4.37 13.14 -1.32
N TYR A 150 -5.21 13.29 -0.31
CA TYR A 150 -6.27 12.34 0.06
C TYR A 150 -7.65 12.94 -0.22
N ARG A 151 -8.53 12.14 -0.82
CA ARG A 151 -9.93 12.49 -1.11
C ARG A 151 -10.88 11.35 -0.80
#